data_AF-A0A160FBL0-F1
#
_entry.id   AF-A0A160FBL0-F1
#
_cell.length_a   1.000
_cell.length_b   1.000
_cell.length_c   1.000
_cell.angle_alpha   90.00
_cell.angle_beta   90.00
_cell.angle_gamma   90.00
#
_symmetry.space_group_name_H-M   'P 1'
#
loop_
_entity.id
_entity.type
_entity.pdbx_description
1 polymer ?
#
loop_
_entity_poly.entity_id
_entity_poly.type
_entity_poly.pdbx_seq_one_letter_code
_entity_poly.pdbx_strand_id
1 'polypeptide(L)' 'MEMYEQAYLRYLEKCEEFGIQAIDPIEFIHNLTPEQIQMMLSQ' A
#
# COMPACT_ATOMS: atom_id res chain seq x y z
N MET A 1 -2.97 11.48 -5.97
CA MET A 1 -1.63 10.89 -5.71
C MET A 1 -1.43 10.66 -4.23
N GLU A 2 -1.70 11.63 -3.37
CA GLU A 2 -1.54 11.55 -1.90
C GLU A 2 -2.19 10.30 -1.25
N MET A 3 -3.40 9.90 -1.66
CA MET A 3 -4.04 8.67 -1.16
C MET A 3 -3.25 7.40 -1.46
N TYR A 4 -2.72 7.26 -2.67
CA TYR A 4 -1.95 6.08 -3.07
C TYR A 4 -0.58 6.06 -2.40
N GLU A 5 0.02 7.23 -2.19
CA GLU A 5 1.28 7.39 -1.47
C GLU A 5 1.15 7.00 0.00
N GLN A 6 0.11 7.48 0.69
CA GLN A 6 -0.17 7.09 2.08
C GLN A 6 -0.45 5.59 2.22
N ALA A 7 -1.19 5.00 1.28
CA ALA A 7 -1.47 3.57 1.30
C ALA A 7 -0.21 2.74 1.05
N TYR A 8 0.68 3.23 0.19
CA TYR A 8 1.96 2.59 -0.07
C TYR A 8 2.90 2.67 1.15
N LEU A 9 2.95 3.81 1.85
CA LEU A 9 3.72 3.92 3.11
C LEU A 9 3.23 2.92 4.16
N ARG A 10 1.92 2.81 4.35
CA ARG A 10 1.33 1.83 5.27
C ARG A 10 1.62 0.39 4.84
N TYR A 11 1.61 0.13 3.54
CA TYR A 11 2.01 -1.17 2.99
C TYR A 11 3.48 -1.49 3.34
N LEU A 12 4.40 -0.53 3.19
CA LEU A 12 5.81 -0.71 3.56
C LEU A 12 5.98 -1.01 5.05
N GLU A 13 5.28 -0.28 5.92
CA GLU A 13 5.30 -0.53 7.38
C GLU A 13 4.88 -1.97 7.72
N LYS A 14 3.81 -2.47 7.07
CA LYS A 14 3.35 -3.84 7.26
C LYS A 14 4.30 -4.88 6.67
N CYS A 15 4.91 -4.61 5.52
CA CYS A 15 5.94 -5.46 4.97
C CYS A 15 7.13 -5.60 5.92
N GLU A 16 7.58 -4.50 6.54
CA GLU A 16 8.64 -4.54 7.56
C GLU A 16 8.22 -5.32 8.81
N GLU A 17 7.01 -5.09 9.33
CA GLU A 17 6.45 -5.79 10.50
C GLU A 17 6.43 -7.32 10.30
N PHE A 18 6.10 -7.77 9.10
CA PHE A 18 6.01 -9.20 8.77
C PHE A 18 7.31 -9.79 8.18
N GLY A 19 8.35 -8.98 7.99
CA GLY A 19 9.61 -9.41 7.35
C GLY A 19 9.45 -9.81 5.88
N ILE A 20 8.48 -9.22 5.18
CA ILE A 20 8.16 -9.48 3.78
C ILE A 20 8.83 -8.41 2.90
N GLN A 21 9.34 -8.81 1.76
CA GLN A 21 9.87 -7.87 0.77
C GLN A 21 8.73 -7.11 0.08
N ALA A 22 8.81 -5.77 0.10
CA ALA A 22 7.87 -4.91 -0.58
C ALA A 22 8.08 -4.90 -2.11
N ILE A 23 6.98 -4.77 -2.85
CA ILE A 23 6.98 -4.50 -4.30
C ILE A 23 7.05 -2.99 -4.57
N ASP A 24 7.33 -2.60 -5.82
CA ASP A 24 7.47 -1.19 -6.18
C ASP A 24 6.11 -0.44 -6.21
N PRO A 25 6.10 0.90 -6.15
CA PRO A 25 4.87 1.69 -6.07
C PRO A 25 3.95 1.54 -7.28
N ILE A 26 4.50 1.29 -8.48
CA ILE A 26 3.71 1.15 -9.71
C ILE A 26 3.00 -0.20 -9.70
N GLU A 27 3.70 -1.27 -9.36
CA GLU A 27 3.09 -2.59 -9.17
C GLU A 27 2.02 -2.57 -8.07
N PHE A 28 2.29 -1.89 -6.95
CA PHE A 28 1.33 -1.73 -5.87
C PHE A 28 0.02 -1.07 -6.33
N ILE A 29 0.11 0.04 -7.07
CA ILE A 29 -1.06 0.76 -7.58
C ILE A 29 -1.80 -0.06 -8.65
N HIS A 30 -1.06 -0.78 -9.50
CA HIS A 30 -1.66 -1.56 -10.57
C HIS A 30 -2.44 -2.77 -10.04
N ASN A 31 -1.99 -3.36 -8.93
CA ASN A 31 -2.59 -4.55 -8.34
C ASN A 31 -3.82 -4.27 -7.45
N LEU A 32 -4.12 -3.01 -7.16
CA LEU A 32 -5.18 -2.63 -6.21
C LEU A 32 -6.21 -1.71 -6.84
N THR A 33 -7.48 -1.93 -6.49
CA THR A 33 -8.56 -0.99 -6.84
C THR A 33 -8.54 0.23 -5.89
N PRO A 34 -9.09 1.37 -6.30
CA PRO A 34 -9.22 2.54 -5.44
C PRO A 34 -9.92 2.24 -4.10
N GLU A 35 -10.91 1.35 -4.10
CA GLU A 35 -11.63 0.93 -2.89
C GLU A 35 -10.74 0.14 -1.94
N GLN A 36 -9.89 -0.75 -2.46
CA GLN A 36 -8.93 -1.51 -1.66
C GLN A 36 -7.88 -0.60 -1.02
N ILE A 37 -7.38 0.37 -1.79
CA ILE A 37 -6.47 1.42 -1.29
C ILE A 37 -7.14 2.20 -0.15
N GLN A 38 -8.41 2.55 -0.31
CA GLN A 38 -9.17 3.30 0.70
C GLN A 38 -9.41 2.48 1.99
N MET A 39 -9.68 1.18 1.86
CA MET A 39 -9.80 0.27 3.01
C MET A 39 -8.50 0.18 3.81
N MET A 40 -7.34 0.23 3.15
CA MET A 40 -6.04 0.21 3.83
C MET A 40 -5.83 1.46 4.72
N LEU A 41 -6.38 2.61 4.32
CA LEU A 41 -6.26 3.87 5.05
C LEU A 41 -7.29 4.05 6.17
N SER A 42 -8.35 3.24 6.17
CA SER A 42 -9.48 3.39 7.10
C SER A 42 -9.37 2.52 8.37
N GLN A 43 -8.20 1.91 8.60
CA GLN A 43 -7.90 1.04 9.76
C GLN A 43 -6.87 1.67 10.68
#